data_AF-A0A942SEW5-F1
#
_entry.id   AF-A0A942SEW5-F1
#
_cell.length_a   1.000
_cell.length_b   1.000
_cell.length_c   1.000
_cell.angle_alpha   90.00
_cell.angle_beta   90.00
_cell.angle_gamma   90.00
#
_symmetry.space_group_name_H-M   'P 1'
#
loop_
_entity.id
_entity.type
_entity.pdbx_description
1 polymer ?
#
loop_
_entity_poly.entity_id
_entity_poly.type
_entity_poly.pdbx_seq_one_letter_code
_entity_poly.pdbx_strand_id
1 'polypeptide(L)'
;MASIQGILSGFLSKRKEQKYVNQLKLAVSKSNLYSNLYEDKVCFSHIGLLGDIIYSVPAMLALANGKNIDLCLDVTRQSMYPDSYKHYNKNKILTEKSIEFIKPLLLSNKAITNCLKLEDQRIDYDLNEFRNYPFDYRMGNICRWYFLTFGVTYDLTKPWLFAQPNVQYRDEIIIARSFRYRAPEISYTFMQQYKNVSFIGLDDEYADMKKAIPSLKRITVTNALEMAQAITGCKFFIGNQSFPFAVAEAIKAKRVLEVCPQCPNVIVDGPDGYDFCYQPQFEKIIQHLAEN
;
A
#
# COMPACT_ATOMS: atom_id res chain seq x y z
N MET A 1 -27.67 -16.24 -34.15
CA MET A 1 -27.77 -17.07 -32.93
C MET A 1 -26.69 -16.60 -31.97
N ALA A 2 -27.02 -16.19 -30.75
CA ALA A 2 -25.99 -15.87 -29.76
C ALA A 2 -25.22 -17.15 -29.42
N SER A 3 -23.89 -17.12 -29.47
CA SER A 3 -23.08 -18.28 -29.11
C SER A 3 -23.32 -18.66 -27.65
N ILE A 4 -23.17 -19.94 -27.30
CA ILE A 4 -23.30 -20.44 -25.92
C ILE A 4 -22.38 -19.64 -24.97
N GLN A 5 -21.19 -19.23 -25.44
CA GLN A 5 -20.28 -18.33 -24.71
C GLN A 5 -20.87 -16.92 -24.48
N GLY A 6 -21.60 -16.36 -25.44
CA GLY A 6 -22.29 -15.07 -25.30
C GLY A 6 -23.45 -15.12 -24.26
N ILE A 7 -24.16 -16.24 -24.21
CA ILE A 7 -25.24 -16.46 -23.24
C ILE A 7 -24.67 -16.64 -21.82
N LEU A 8 -23.62 -17.45 -21.67
CA LEU A 8 -22.93 -17.69 -20.39
C LEU A 8 -22.27 -16.43 -19.82
N SER A 9 -21.58 -15.65 -20.67
CA SER A 9 -20.95 -14.39 -20.26
C SER A 9 -21.98 -13.34 -19.84
N GLY A 10 -23.08 -13.21 -20.59
CA GLY A 10 -24.21 -12.34 -20.22
C GLY A 10 -24.86 -12.75 -18.88
N PHE A 11 -24.99 -14.05 -18.61
CA PHE A 11 -25.50 -14.54 -17.33
C PHE A 11 -24.56 -14.22 -16.15
N LEU A 12 -23.25 -14.41 -16.33
CA LEU A 12 -22.24 -14.10 -15.31
C LEU A 12 -22.15 -12.60 -14.99
N SER A 13 -22.27 -11.74 -16.00
CA SER A 13 -22.29 -10.28 -15.83
C SER A 13 -23.51 -9.83 -15.01
N LYS A 14 -24.72 -10.25 -15.40
CA LYS A 14 -25.96 -9.97 -14.64
C LYS A 14 -25.89 -10.46 -13.20
N ARG A 15 -25.23 -11.59 -12.95
CA ARG A 15 -25.03 -12.12 -11.59
C ARG A 15 -24.12 -11.23 -10.73
N LYS A 16 -23.06 -10.63 -11.30
CA LYS A 16 -22.18 -9.70 -10.58
C LYS A 16 -22.92 -8.43 -10.17
N GLU A 17 -23.68 -7.86 -11.10
CA GLU A 17 -24.51 -6.68 -10.86
C GLU A 17 -25.58 -6.95 -9.80
N GLN A 18 -26.31 -8.06 -9.91
CA GLN A 18 -27.32 -8.42 -8.92
C GLN A 18 -26.71 -8.63 -7.53
N LYS A 19 -25.51 -9.24 -7.45
CA LYS A 19 -24.78 -9.39 -6.19
C LYS A 19 -24.42 -8.03 -5.60
N TYR A 20 -23.92 -7.11 -6.42
CA TYR A 20 -23.61 -5.73 -6.01
C TYR A 20 -24.86 -5.03 -5.45
N VAL A 21 -25.98 -5.05 -6.18
CA VAL A 21 -27.24 -4.43 -5.75
C VAL A 21 -27.73 -5.03 -4.43
N ASN A 22 -27.66 -6.35 -4.28
CA ASN A 22 -28.10 -7.02 -3.05
C ASN A 22 -27.24 -6.63 -1.85
N GLN A 23 -25.92 -6.59 -2.03
CA GLN A 23 -25.01 -6.17 -0.96
C GLN A 23 -25.15 -4.67 -0.64
N LEU A 24 -25.42 -3.84 -1.64
CA LEU A 24 -25.61 -2.39 -1.45
C LEU A 24 -26.86 -2.11 -0.62
N LYS A 25 -27.95 -2.86 -0.84
CA LYS A 25 -29.16 -2.78 -0.02
C LYS A 25 -28.93 -3.16 1.45
N LEU A 26 -27.89 -3.95 1.74
CA LEU A 26 -27.49 -4.33 3.09
C LEU A 26 -26.40 -3.41 3.68
N ALA A 27 -25.80 -2.57 2.85
CA ALA A 27 -24.77 -1.63 3.29
C ALA A 27 -25.41 -0.56 4.18
N VAL A 28 -24.81 -0.34 5.35
CA VAL A 28 -25.21 0.72 6.27
C VAL A 28 -23.99 1.60 6.48
N SER A 29 -24.05 2.84 5.99
CA SER A 29 -23.04 3.83 6.33
C SER A 29 -23.13 4.15 7.81
N LYS A 30 -22.02 4.09 8.53
CA LYS A 30 -21.96 4.57 9.91
C LYS A 30 -21.20 5.89 10.05
N SER A 31 -20.46 6.29 9.02
CA SER A 31 -19.73 7.57 9.05
C SER A 31 -20.61 8.74 8.65
N ASN A 32 -20.45 9.83 9.41
CA ASN A 32 -20.94 11.15 9.03
C ASN A 32 -20.01 11.71 7.93
N LEU A 33 -20.53 11.87 6.71
CA LEU A 33 -19.75 12.38 5.57
C LEU A 33 -19.35 13.87 5.72
N TYR A 34 -19.92 14.58 6.68
CA TYR A 34 -19.65 16.00 6.95
C TYR A 34 -19.27 16.21 8.43
N SER A 35 -18.52 15.27 9.01
CA SER A 35 -18.11 15.37 10.41
C SER A 35 -17.24 16.61 10.67
N ASN A 36 -17.47 17.24 11.81
CA ASN A 36 -16.72 18.41 12.29
C ASN A 36 -16.73 18.42 13.82
N LEU A 37 -16.19 17.36 14.43
CA LEU A 37 -16.17 17.21 15.89
C LEU A 37 -15.24 18.21 16.58
N TYR A 38 -14.21 18.67 15.87
CA TYR A 38 -13.18 19.56 16.36
C TYR A 38 -12.97 20.76 15.43
N GLU A 39 -12.63 21.92 16.00
CA GLU A 39 -12.45 23.15 15.25
C GLU A 39 -11.13 23.14 14.45
N ASP A 40 -10.04 22.69 15.08
CA ASP A 40 -8.66 22.81 14.58
C ASP A 40 -8.09 21.53 13.96
N LYS A 41 -8.78 20.40 14.13
CA LYS A 41 -8.32 19.08 13.68
C LYS A 41 -9.44 18.20 13.14
N VAL A 42 -9.05 17.09 12.54
CA VAL A 42 -9.91 15.98 12.15
C VAL A 42 -9.33 14.68 12.68
N CYS A 43 -10.16 13.89 13.35
CA CYS A 43 -9.74 12.64 13.98
C CYS A 43 -10.18 11.44 13.14
N PHE A 44 -9.23 10.61 12.72
CA PHE A 44 -9.47 9.43 11.88
C PHE A 44 -9.18 8.16 12.66
N SER A 45 -9.92 7.08 12.37
CA SER A 45 -9.55 5.74 12.84
C SER A 45 -9.23 4.78 11.70
N HIS A 46 -8.34 3.82 11.94
CA HIS A 46 -8.00 2.76 10.97
C HIS A 46 -7.64 1.45 11.68
N ILE A 47 -7.94 0.30 11.07
CA ILE A 47 -7.63 -1.04 11.63
C ILE A 47 -6.80 -1.92 10.68
N GLY A 48 -6.51 -1.44 9.46
CA GLY A 48 -5.87 -2.20 8.40
C GLY A 48 -4.36 -2.36 8.59
N LEU A 49 -3.75 -3.15 7.70
CA LEU A 49 -2.30 -3.32 7.70
C LEU A 49 -1.58 -2.00 7.35
N LEU A 50 -0.28 -1.95 7.63
CA LEU A 50 0.54 -0.76 7.41
C LEU A 50 0.42 -0.19 5.99
N GLY A 51 0.27 -1.02 4.96
CA GLY A 51 0.04 -0.57 3.58
C GLY A 51 -1.29 0.18 3.42
N ASP A 52 -2.39 -0.37 3.95
CA ASP A 52 -3.72 0.26 3.90
C ASP A 52 -3.70 1.63 4.61
N ILE A 53 -2.95 1.75 5.72
CA ILE A 53 -2.76 3.01 6.43
C ILE A 53 -2.07 4.04 5.54
N ILE A 54 -0.95 3.69 4.88
CA ILE A 54 -0.23 4.59 3.96
C ILE A 54 -1.13 5.07 2.81
N TYR A 55 -1.93 4.17 2.22
CA TYR A 55 -2.84 4.50 1.12
C TYR A 55 -4.09 5.28 1.54
N SER A 56 -4.37 5.36 2.85
CA SER A 56 -5.48 6.18 3.36
C SER A 56 -5.12 7.66 3.52
N VAL A 57 -3.81 7.98 3.59
CA VAL A 57 -3.31 9.34 3.83
C VAL A 57 -3.86 10.38 2.84
N PRO A 58 -3.92 10.13 1.51
CA PRO A 58 -4.50 11.09 0.58
C PRO A 58 -5.95 11.47 0.91
N ALA A 59 -6.76 10.53 1.39
CA ALA A 59 -8.14 10.81 1.77
C ALA A 59 -8.21 11.61 3.07
N MET A 60 -7.34 11.31 4.05
CA MET A 60 -7.23 12.10 5.27
C MET A 60 -6.86 13.56 4.97
N LEU A 61 -5.89 13.78 4.07
CA LEU A 61 -5.48 15.13 3.66
C LEU A 61 -6.63 15.90 3.00
N ALA A 62 -7.39 15.23 2.12
CA ALA A 62 -8.55 15.84 1.47
C ALA A 62 -9.67 16.17 2.46
N LEU A 63 -9.98 15.25 3.39
CA LEU A 63 -11.04 15.43 4.40
C LEU A 63 -10.66 16.46 5.47
N ALA A 64 -9.39 16.53 5.85
CA ALA A 64 -8.91 17.52 6.82
C ALA A 64 -8.98 18.94 6.27
N ASN A 65 -8.89 19.12 4.95
CA ASN A 65 -9.02 20.41 4.28
C ASN A 65 -8.16 21.52 4.92
N GLY A 66 -6.90 21.18 5.25
CA GLY A 66 -5.94 22.09 5.88
C GLY A 66 -5.92 22.08 7.41
N LYS A 67 -6.84 21.39 8.09
CA LYS A 67 -6.79 21.15 9.54
C LYS A 67 -5.71 20.13 9.91
N ASN A 68 -5.35 20.09 11.19
CA ASN A 68 -4.48 19.06 11.75
C ASN A 68 -5.16 17.68 11.69
N ILE A 69 -4.37 16.62 11.57
CA ILE A 69 -4.83 15.23 11.47
C ILE A 69 -4.33 14.46 12.68
N ASP A 70 -5.28 13.89 13.43
CA ASP A 70 -5.02 12.88 14.43
C ASP A 70 -5.44 11.52 13.86
N LEU A 71 -4.50 10.59 13.72
CA LEU A 71 -4.77 9.22 13.28
C LEU A 71 -4.72 8.26 14.48
N CYS A 72 -5.84 7.65 14.80
CA CYS A 72 -6.01 6.64 15.85
C CYS A 72 -6.05 5.23 15.25
N LEU A 73 -5.13 4.36 15.68
CA LEU A 73 -4.98 2.99 15.17
C LEU A 73 -5.54 1.97 16.17
N ASP A 74 -6.50 1.16 15.73
CA ASP A 74 -7.12 0.13 16.55
C ASP A 74 -6.28 -1.17 16.54
N VAL A 75 -5.71 -1.52 17.70
CA VAL A 75 -4.90 -2.74 17.91
C VAL A 75 -5.68 -3.89 18.55
N THR A 76 -7.00 -3.73 18.72
CA THR A 76 -7.86 -4.73 19.38
C THR A 76 -8.33 -5.82 18.40
N ARG A 77 -8.26 -5.54 17.10
CA ARG A 77 -8.81 -6.42 16.06
C ARG A 77 -7.96 -7.67 15.82
N GLN A 78 -8.64 -8.80 15.84
CA GLN A 78 -8.04 -10.07 15.43
C GLN A 78 -7.78 -10.10 13.93
N SER A 79 -6.74 -10.84 13.53
CA SER A 79 -6.43 -11.08 12.12
C SER A 79 -7.64 -11.69 11.42
N MET A 80 -8.05 -11.08 10.31
CA MET A 80 -9.10 -11.61 9.43
C MET A 80 -8.53 -12.48 8.31
N TYR A 81 -7.21 -12.67 8.26
CA TYR A 81 -6.55 -13.42 7.21
C TYR A 81 -6.66 -14.93 7.45
N PRO A 82 -6.88 -15.74 6.40
CA PRO A 82 -6.86 -17.19 6.53
C PRO A 82 -5.52 -17.67 7.11
N ASP A 83 -5.54 -18.76 7.89
CA ASP A 83 -4.34 -19.33 8.53
C ASP A 83 -3.21 -19.68 7.54
N SER A 84 -3.55 -19.88 6.26
CA SER A 84 -2.59 -20.14 5.18
C SER A 84 -1.76 -18.91 4.79
N TYR A 85 -2.16 -17.70 5.18
CA TYR A 85 -1.39 -16.49 4.94
C TYR A 85 -0.38 -16.27 6.05
N LYS A 86 0.90 -16.18 5.68
CA LYS A 86 1.95 -15.84 6.64
C LYS A 86 1.77 -14.40 7.13
N HIS A 87 1.42 -14.25 8.41
CA HIS A 87 1.16 -12.98 9.06
C HIS A 87 2.01 -12.82 10.33
N TYR A 88 2.84 -11.77 10.39
CA TYR A 88 3.85 -11.62 11.43
C TYR A 88 3.32 -11.03 12.74
N ASN A 89 2.12 -10.42 12.72
CA ASN A 89 1.42 -9.97 13.93
C ASN A 89 0.57 -11.07 14.57
N LYS A 90 0.84 -12.35 14.25
CA LYS A 90 0.10 -13.52 14.78
C LYS A 90 -1.41 -13.34 14.55
N ASN A 91 -2.19 -13.39 15.64
CA ASN A 91 -3.65 -13.31 15.66
C ASN A 91 -4.19 -11.87 15.68
N LYS A 92 -3.36 -10.83 15.55
CA LYS A 92 -3.80 -9.42 15.51
C LYS A 92 -3.48 -8.79 14.16
N ILE A 93 -4.26 -7.81 13.71
CA ILE A 93 -3.96 -7.04 12.48
C ILE A 93 -2.83 -6.03 12.75
N LEU A 94 -3.00 -5.21 13.78
CA LEU A 94 -2.03 -4.23 14.26
C LEU A 94 -1.58 -4.53 15.69
N THR A 95 -0.38 -4.10 16.02
CA THR A 95 0.16 -4.12 17.38
C THR A 95 0.71 -2.74 17.74
N GLU A 96 1.00 -2.50 19.03
CA GLU A 96 1.64 -1.25 19.45
C GLU A 96 3.00 -1.04 18.75
N LYS A 97 3.76 -2.12 18.55
CA LYS A 97 5.00 -2.10 17.73
C LYS A 97 4.74 -1.66 16.29
N SER A 98 3.60 -2.01 15.71
CA SER A 98 3.22 -1.56 14.37
C SER A 98 3.01 -0.04 14.34
N ILE A 99 2.42 0.53 15.40
CA ILE A 99 2.25 1.98 15.56
C ILE A 99 3.60 2.66 15.72
N GLU A 100 4.44 2.18 16.65
CA GLU A 100 5.80 2.70 16.88
C GLU A 100 6.63 2.71 15.60
N PHE A 101 6.55 1.63 14.82
CA PHE A 101 7.29 1.48 13.58
C PHE A 101 6.86 2.48 12.49
N ILE A 102 5.54 2.68 12.28
CA ILE A 102 5.03 3.54 11.19
C ILE A 102 4.95 5.02 11.56
N LYS A 103 4.78 5.34 12.85
CA LYS A 103 4.55 6.71 13.35
C LYS A 103 5.58 7.73 12.84
N PRO A 104 6.91 7.49 12.87
CA PRO A 104 7.89 8.47 12.38
C PRO A 104 7.68 8.85 10.91
N LEU A 105 7.26 7.90 10.07
CA LEU A 105 6.99 8.17 8.66
C LEU A 105 5.69 8.96 8.48
N LEU A 106 4.63 8.64 9.20
CA LEU A 106 3.36 9.38 9.10
C LEU A 106 3.54 10.85 9.50
N LEU A 107 4.26 11.10 10.60
CA LEU A 107 4.57 12.45 11.09
C LEU A 107 5.52 13.24 10.18
N SER A 108 6.05 12.64 9.11
CA SER A 108 6.82 13.38 8.10
C SER A 108 5.96 14.36 7.30
N ASN A 109 4.66 14.10 7.19
CA ASN A 109 3.71 15.06 6.65
C ASN A 109 3.19 15.94 7.80
N LYS A 110 3.46 17.24 7.73
CA LYS A 110 3.13 18.21 8.79
C LYS A 110 1.65 18.31 9.13
N ALA A 111 0.76 17.92 8.21
CA ALA A 111 -0.67 17.87 8.50
C ALA A 111 -1.02 16.77 9.51
N ILE A 112 -0.24 15.69 9.58
CA ILE A 112 -0.41 14.60 10.55
C ILE A 112 0.33 14.96 11.83
N THR A 113 -0.41 15.47 12.81
CA THR A 113 0.13 15.89 14.10
C THR A 113 0.26 14.74 15.08
N ASN A 114 -0.64 13.76 15.01
CA ASN A 114 -0.63 12.62 15.91
C ASN A 114 -0.88 11.30 15.20
N CYS A 115 -0.15 10.27 15.61
CA CYS A 115 -0.43 8.87 15.31
C CYS A 115 -0.45 8.12 16.65
N LEU A 116 -1.63 7.65 17.03
CA LEU A 116 -1.96 7.18 18.37
C LEU A 116 -2.58 5.79 18.31
N LYS A 117 -2.56 5.09 19.44
CA LYS A 117 -3.45 3.95 19.66
C LYS A 117 -4.87 4.48 19.90
N LEU A 118 -5.87 3.82 19.31
CA LEU A 118 -7.26 4.13 19.58
C LEU A 118 -7.64 3.69 21.00
N GLU A 119 -8.17 4.62 21.79
CA GLU A 119 -8.70 4.41 23.13
C GLU A 119 -10.14 4.96 23.19
N ASP A 120 -10.31 6.18 23.69
CA ASP A 120 -11.60 6.86 23.89
C ASP A 120 -11.78 8.10 23.00
N GLN A 121 -10.86 8.34 22.06
CA GLN A 121 -10.93 9.48 21.16
C GLN A 121 -12.23 9.44 20.33
N ARG A 122 -12.90 10.58 20.22
CA ARG A 122 -14.05 10.71 19.31
C ARG A 122 -13.52 10.81 17.87
N ILE A 123 -14.09 10.01 16.98
CA ILE A 123 -13.63 9.85 15.61
C ILE A 123 -14.58 10.56 14.66
N ASP A 124 -14.03 11.41 13.78
CA ASP A 124 -14.76 12.05 12.69
C ASP A 124 -15.04 11.06 11.55
N TYR A 125 -14.01 10.32 11.14
CA TYR A 125 -14.08 9.38 10.02
C TYR A 125 -13.42 8.04 10.37
N ASP A 126 -14.21 6.95 10.35
CA ASP A 126 -13.66 5.59 10.41
C ASP A 126 -13.24 5.15 9.01
N LEU A 127 -11.94 5.15 8.74
CA LEU A 127 -11.38 4.82 7.42
C LEU A 127 -11.64 3.36 7.03
N ASN A 128 -12.20 2.51 7.89
CA ASN A 128 -12.64 1.16 7.52
C ASN A 128 -14.02 1.10 6.91
N GLU A 129 -14.77 2.22 6.85
CA GLU A 129 -16.12 2.25 6.28
C GLU A 129 -16.19 1.71 4.85
N PHE A 130 -15.13 1.79 4.05
CA PHE A 130 -15.12 1.23 2.71
C PHE A 130 -15.49 -0.26 2.70
N ARG A 131 -15.17 -0.99 3.77
CA ARG A 131 -15.47 -2.43 3.92
C ARG A 131 -16.97 -2.70 4.02
N ASN A 132 -17.80 -1.70 4.33
CA ASN A 132 -19.25 -1.81 4.39
C ASN A 132 -19.91 -1.67 3.01
N TYR A 133 -19.16 -1.26 1.98
CA TYR A 133 -19.68 -1.06 0.62
C TYR A 133 -19.23 -2.17 -0.33
N PRO A 134 -20.08 -2.62 -1.26
CA PRO A 134 -19.81 -3.78 -2.12
C PRO A 134 -18.93 -3.47 -3.34
N PHE A 135 -17.93 -2.62 -3.21
CA PHE A 135 -16.98 -2.35 -4.29
C PHE A 135 -15.94 -3.49 -4.40
N ASP A 136 -15.52 -3.81 -5.63
CA ASP A 136 -14.48 -4.83 -5.83
C ASP A 136 -13.09 -4.23 -5.56
N TYR A 137 -12.69 -4.26 -4.30
CA TYR A 137 -11.41 -3.76 -3.82
C TYR A 137 -10.18 -4.54 -4.33
N ARG A 138 -10.36 -5.59 -5.14
CA ARG A 138 -9.23 -6.28 -5.79
C ARG A 138 -8.73 -5.55 -7.03
N MET A 139 -9.49 -4.59 -7.55
CA MET A 139 -9.18 -3.88 -8.78
C MET A 139 -9.17 -2.36 -8.57
N GLY A 140 -8.43 -1.66 -9.42
CA GLY A 140 -8.39 -0.19 -9.42
C GLY A 140 -7.24 0.34 -8.57
N ASN A 141 -7.48 1.41 -7.81
CA ASN A 141 -6.46 2.05 -6.99
C ASN A 141 -6.92 2.07 -5.52
N ILE A 142 -6.10 1.51 -4.63
CA ILE A 142 -6.34 1.38 -3.19
C ILE A 142 -6.58 2.73 -2.49
N CYS A 143 -5.93 3.81 -2.92
CA CYS A 143 -6.24 5.16 -2.41
C CYS A 143 -7.70 5.54 -2.70
N ARG A 144 -8.23 5.11 -3.85
CA ARG A 144 -9.58 5.47 -4.30
C ARG A 144 -10.68 4.74 -3.55
N TRP A 145 -10.37 3.72 -2.76
CA TRP A 145 -11.35 3.07 -1.89
C TRP A 145 -11.92 4.08 -0.90
N TYR A 146 -11.04 4.88 -0.30
CA TYR A 146 -11.41 5.93 0.63
C TYR A 146 -12.08 7.09 -0.10
N PHE A 147 -11.63 7.46 -1.31
CA PHE A 147 -12.24 8.52 -2.12
C PHE A 147 -13.70 8.22 -2.46
N LEU A 148 -13.98 6.98 -2.90
CA LEU A 148 -15.33 6.52 -3.19
C LEU A 148 -16.22 6.48 -1.93
N THR A 149 -15.62 6.13 -0.79
CA THR A 149 -16.35 6.01 0.49
C THR A 149 -16.73 7.37 1.06
N PHE A 150 -15.85 8.37 0.95
CA PHE A 150 -16.03 9.68 1.58
C PHE A 150 -16.32 10.82 0.60
N GLY A 151 -16.40 10.54 -0.71
CA GLY A 151 -16.73 11.54 -1.72
C GLY A 151 -15.65 12.61 -1.93
N VAL A 152 -14.37 12.26 -1.73
CA VAL A 152 -13.23 13.19 -1.83
C VAL A 152 -12.28 12.83 -2.97
N THR A 153 -11.35 13.73 -3.29
CA THR A 153 -10.27 13.48 -4.24
C THR A 153 -8.97 14.11 -3.77
N TYR A 154 -7.84 13.57 -4.21
CA TYR A 154 -6.51 14.08 -3.94
C TYR A 154 -5.60 13.78 -5.14
N ASP A 155 -4.63 14.65 -5.40
CA ASP A 155 -3.67 14.48 -6.48
C ASP A 155 -2.65 13.39 -6.11
N LEU A 156 -2.88 12.17 -6.62
CA LEU A 156 -2.04 11.02 -6.36
C LEU A 156 -0.70 11.05 -7.12
N THR A 157 -0.48 12.01 -8.03
CA THR A 157 0.81 12.13 -8.74
C THR A 157 1.88 12.79 -7.87
N LYS A 158 1.48 13.43 -6.77
CA LYS A 158 2.36 14.12 -5.81
C LYS A 158 2.65 13.24 -4.59
N PRO A 159 3.82 13.43 -3.94
CA PRO A 159 4.09 12.76 -2.68
C PRO A 159 3.12 13.23 -1.59
N TRP A 160 2.72 12.32 -0.72
CA TRP A 160 1.90 12.60 0.46
C TRP A 160 2.60 12.24 1.78
N LEU A 161 3.80 11.67 1.71
CA LEU A 161 4.74 11.47 2.82
C LEU A 161 6.13 11.90 2.36
N PHE A 162 7.03 12.16 3.32
CA PHE A 162 8.32 12.78 3.03
C PHE A 162 9.45 12.09 3.79
N ALA A 163 10.60 11.95 3.13
CA ALA A 163 11.82 11.47 3.78
C ALA A 163 13.02 12.15 3.11
N GLN A 164 14.04 12.45 3.91
CA GLN A 164 15.31 12.92 3.35
C GLN A 164 16.07 11.73 2.76
N PRO A 165 16.67 11.86 1.57
CA PRO A 165 17.42 10.76 0.97
C PRO A 165 18.64 10.41 1.80
N ASN A 166 18.77 9.13 2.13
CA ASN A 166 20.02 8.62 2.69
C ASN A 166 20.97 8.29 1.53
N VAL A 167 21.91 9.21 1.30
CA VAL A 167 22.85 9.19 0.17
C VAL A 167 23.77 7.97 0.14
N GLN A 168 23.89 7.21 1.24
CA GLN A 168 24.67 5.98 1.26
C GLN A 168 24.11 4.90 0.30
N TYR A 169 22.82 5.01 -0.05
CA TYR A 169 22.14 4.06 -0.93
C TYR A 169 22.08 4.52 -2.40
N ARG A 170 22.65 5.68 -2.77
CA ARG A 170 22.48 6.30 -4.10
C ARG A 170 22.79 5.38 -5.28
N ASP A 171 23.69 4.42 -5.09
CA ASP A 171 24.16 3.49 -6.11
C ASP A 171 23.52 2.09 -5.96
N GLU A 172 22.63 1.89 -4.99
CA GLU A 172 21.96 0.62 -4.66
C GLU A 172 20.59 0.51 -5.37
N ILE A 173 20.33 -0.66 -5.95
CA ILE A 173 19.00 -1.11 -6.35
C ILE A 173 18.39 -1.81 -5.14
N ILE A 174 17.33 -1.24 -4.57
CA ILE A 174 16.68 -1.81 -3.39
C ILE A 174 15.47 -2.63 -3.81
N ILE A 175 15.38 -3.87 -3.31
CA ILE A 175 14.29 -4.80 -3.57
C ILE A 175 13.52 -5.09 -2.28
N ALA A 176 12.19 -5.12 -2.37
CA ALA A 176 11.34 -5.74 -1.37
C ALA A 176 10.29 -6.61 -2.04
N ARG A 177 10.24 -7.91 -1.72
CA ARG A 177 9.31 -8.83 -2.39
C ARG A 177 8.64 -9.76 -1.39
N SER A 178 7.44 -9.36 -0.96
CA SER A 178 6.68 -10.12 0.02
C SER A 178 6.15 -11.43 -0.53
N PHE A 179 5.81 -12.39 0.33
CA PHE A 179 5.21 -13.67 -0.09
C PHE A 179 3.79 -13.54 -0.69
N ARG A 180 3.12 -12.41 -0.45
CA ARG A 180 1.78 -12.12 -0.96
C ARG A 180 1.88 -11.31 -2.24
N TYR A 181 0.85 -11.34 -3.08
CA TYR A 181 0.72 -10.45 -4.23
C TYR A 181 1.92 -10.50 -5.19
N ARG A 182 2.46 -11.70 -5.45
CA ARG A 182 3.46 -11.92 -6.50
C ARG A 182 2.77 -12.19 -7.84
N ALA A 183 3.43 -11.81 -8.93
CA ALA A 183 3.05 -12.27 -10.26
C ALA A 183 3.64 -13.67 -10.48
N PRO A 184 2.84 -14.66 -10.91
CA PRO A 184 3.36 -15.96 -11.31
C PRO A 184 4.42 -15.81 -12.41
N GLU A 185 5.42 -16.70 -12.43
CA GLU A 185 6.48 -16.75 -13.44
C GLU A 185 7.43 -15.54 -13.53
N ILE A 186 7.31 -14.52 -12.67
CA ILE A 186 8.30 -13.45 -12.57
C ILE A 186 9.55 -13.96 -11.84
N SER A 187 10.68 -13.90 -12.56
CA SER A 187 12.02 -14.24 -12.07
C SER A 187 12.87 -13.00 -11.83
N TYR A 188 13.57 -13.00 -10.69
CA TYR A 188 14.57 -12.00 -10.33
C TYR A 188 16.01 -12.49 -10.58
N THR A 189 16.20 -13.67 -11.19
CA THR A 189 17.54 -14.26 -11.37
C THR A 189 18.45 -13.40 -12.25
N PHE A 190 17.90 -12.70 -13.25
CA PHE A 190 18.69 -11.79 -14.10
C PHE A 190 19.32 -10.63 -13.31
N MET A 191 18.79 -10.31 -12.12
CA MET A 191 19.35 -9.26 -11.26
C MET A 191 20.77 -9.57 -10.77
N GLN A 192 21.22 -10.83 -10.87
CA GLN A 192 22.60 -11.23 -10.55
C GLN A 192 23.66 -10.47 -11.36
N GLN A 193 23.31 -9.92 -12.52
CA GLN A 193 24.22 -9.11 -13.34
C GLN A 193 24.53 -7.73 -12.73
N TYR A 194 23.75 -7.27 -11.74
CA TYR A 194 23.95 -5.98 -11.07
C TYR A 194 24.70 -6.15 -9.75
N LYS A 195 25.67 -5.27 -9.47
CA LYS A 195 26.58 -5.39 -8.32
C LYS A 195 25.99 -4.88 -6.99
N ASN A 196 25.24 -3.80 -7.03
CA ASN A 196 24.72 -3.10 -5.85
C ASN A 196 23.23 -3.38 -5.71
N VAL A 197 22.91 -4.61 -5.30
CA VAL A 197 21.52 -5.03 -5.07
C VAL A 197 21.34 -5.34 -3.59
N SER A 198 20.39 -4.67 -2.98
CA SER A 198 20.08 -4.78 -1.56
C SER A 198 18.61 -5.14 -1.36
N PHE A 199 18.32 -5.85 -0.28
CA PHE A 199 16.95 -6.20 0.10
C PHE A 199 16.52 -5.49 1.37
N ILE A 200 15.28 -4.99 1.40
CA ILE A 200 14.63 -4.44 2.58
C ILE A 200 13.29 -5.14 2.81
N GLY A 201 13.05 -5.62 4.03
CA GLY A 201 11.87 -6.43 4.34
C GLY A 201 12.15 -7.44 5.44
N LEU A 202 11.38 -8.53 5.46
CA LEU A 202 11.45 -9.55 6.50
C LEU A 202 12.54 -10.60 6.22
N ASP A 203 12.99 -11.29 7.27
CA ASP A 203 14.17 -12.18 7.21
C ASP A 203 13.99 -13.37 6.27
N ASP A 204 12.79 -13.93 6.25
CA ASP A 204 12.43 -15.05 5.40
C ASP A 204 12.16 -14.63 3.96
N GLU A 205 11.58 -13.45 3.73
CA GLU A 205 11.46 -12.86 2.40
C GLU A 205 12.85 -12.55 1.81
N TYR A 206 13.78 -12.07 2.64
CA TYR A 206 15.19 -11.91 2.27
C TYR A 206 15.83 -13.26 1.92
N ALA A 207 15.67 -14.26 2.78
CA ALA A 207 16.23 -15.60 2.55
C ALA A 207 15.68 -16.24 1.27
N ASP A 208 14.40 -16.01 0.97
CA ASP A 208 13.78 -16.46 -0.28
C ASP A 208 14.36 -15.76 -1.50
N MET A 209 14.48 -14.42 -1.46
CA MET A 209 15.06 -13.64 -2.54
C MET A 209 16.53 -13.94 -2.79
N LYS A 210 17.30 -14.28 -1.74
CA LYS A 210 18.71 -14.64 -1.84
C LYS A 210 18.94 -15.93 -2.65
N LYS A 211 17.94 -16.80 -2.79
CA LYS A 211 18.01 -17.96 -3.69
C LYS A 211 18.12 -17.54 -5.15
N ALA A 212 17.42 -16.47 -5.54
CA ALA A 212 17.46 -15.92 -6.89
C ALA A 212 18.67 -15.00 -7.10
N ILE A 213 19.14 -14.32 -6.05
CA ILE A 213 20.25 -13.37 -6.09
C ILE A 213 21.22 -13.67 -4.93
N PRO A 214 22.21 -14.57 -5.10
CA PRO A 214 23.09 -14.97 -3.99
C PRO A 214 23.92 -13.82 -3.38
N SER A 215 24.26 -12.81 -4.19
CA SER A 215 25.01 -11.61 -3.79
C SER A 215 24.17 -10.55 -3.06
N LEU A 216 22.87 -10.78 -2.89
CA LEU A 216 21.93 -9.82 -2.30
C LEU A 216 22.36 -9.40 -0.88
N LYS A 217 22.55 -8.10 -0.69
CA LYS A 217 22.85 -7.49 0.62
C LYS A 217 21.55 -7.30 1.40
N ARG A 218 21.64 -7.20 2.73
CA ARG A 218 20.48 -6.90 3.59
C ARG A 218 20.55 -5.48 4.11
N ILE A 219 19.44 -4.75 3.98
CA ILE A 219 19.18 -3.50 4.68
C ILE A 219 18.23 -3.81 5.84
N THR A 220 18.61 -3.38 7.04
CA THR A 220 17.79 -3.44 8.24
C THR A 220 17.39 -2.02 8.64
N VAL A 221 16.16 -1.87 9.14
CA VAL A 221 15.60 -0.60 9.57
C VAL A 221 14.89 -0.78 10.90
N THR A 222 14.91 0.24 11.74
CA THR A 222 14.23 0.23 13.04
C THR A 222 12.81 0.78 12.96
N ASN A 223 12.54 1.62 11.96
CA ASN A 223 11.24 2.26 11.74
C ASN A 223 10.98 2.52 10.24
N ALA A 224 9.74 2.89 9.91
CA ALA A 224 9.32 3.15 8.54
C ALA A 224 9.94 4.41 7.93
N LEU A 225 10.37 5.39 8.74
CA LEU A 225 11.04 6.59 8.22
C LEU A 225 12.43 6.22 7.70
N GLU A 226 13.20 5.40 8.41
CA GLU A 226 14.47 4.87 7.90
C GLU A 226 14.30 4.07 6.60
N MET A 227 13.22 3.28 6.49
CA MET A 227 12.85 2.59 5.24
C MET A 227 12.63 3.60 4.12
N ALA A 228 11.85 4.65 4.36
CA ALA A 228 11.58 5.69 3.37
C ALA A 228 12.85 6.45 2.97
N GLN A 229 13.75 6.75 3.92
CA GLN A 229 15.05 7.38 3.66
C GLN A 229 15.96 6.51 2.79
N ALA A 230 15.96 5.18 3.02
CA ALA A 230 16.69 4.24 2.18
C ALA A 230 16.10 4.17 0.77
N ILE A 231 14.77 4.02 0.65
CA ILE A 231 14.06 3.93 -0.63
C ILE A 231 14.21 5.22 -1.44
N THR A 232 14.05 6.40 -0.84
CA THR A 232 14.18 7.67 -1.57
C THR A 232 15.63 8.03 -1.89
N GLY A 233 16.59 7.48 -1.14
CA GLY A 233 18.02 7.68 -1.37
C GLY A 233 18.64 6.68 -2.33
N CYS A 234 17.89 5.67 -2.80
CA CYS A 234 18.43 4.61 -3.65
C CYS A 234 18.45 4.95 -5.14
N LYS A 235 19.14 4.15 -5.94
CA LYS A 235 19.17 4.32 -7.40
C LYS A 235 17.77 4.16 -7.99
N PHE A 236 17.08 3.09 -7.61
CA PHE A 236 15.63 2.87 -7.77
C PHE A 236 15.19 1.68 -6.91
N PHE A 237 13.90 1.65 -6.61
CA PHE A 237 13.26 0.62 -5.80
C PHE A 237 12.45 -0.35 -6.64
N ILE A 238 12.48 -1.65 -6.31
CA ILE A 238 11.62 -2.68 -6.90
C ILE A 238 10.81 -3.33 -5.79
N GLY A 239 9.51 -3.46 -5.97
CA GLY A 239 8.75 -4.33 -5.07
C GLY A 239 7.40 -4.73 -5.58
N ASN A 240 6.78 -5.69 -4.89
CA ASN A 240 5.40 -6.08 -5.14
C ASN A 240 4.44 -5.36 -4.19
N GLN A 241 3.12 -5.59 -4.33
CA GLN A 241 2.06 -4.92 -3.56
C GLN A 241 2.16 -5.22 -2.05
N SER A 242 3.06 -4.50 -1.38
CA SER A 242 3.50 -4.73 -0.02
C SER A 242 3.70 -3.39 0.68
N PHE A 243 3.92 -3.43 1.99
CA PHE A 243 4.15 -2.20 2.76
C PHE A 243 5.34 -1.38 2.24
N PRO A 244 6.53 -1.95 1.95
CA PRO A 244 7.64 -1.20 1.36
C PRO A 244 7.28 -0.50 0.04
N PHE A 245 6.46 -1.13 -0.82
CA PHE A 245 6.00 -0.48 -2.04
C PHE A 245 5.01 0.66 -1.75
N ALA A 246 4.12 0.51 -0.77
CA ALA A 246 3.26 1.62 -0.33
C ALA A 246 4.07 2.83 0.13
N VAL A 247 5.18 2.61 0.83
CA VAL A 247 6.13 3.67 1.21
C VAL A 247 6.76 4.32 -0.03
N ALA A 248 7.27 3.52 -0.97
CA ALA A 248 7.87 4.02 -2.20
C ALA A 248 6.89 4.86 -3.03
N GLU A 249 5.63 4.41 -3.13
CA GLU A 249 4.54 5.11 -3.81
C GLU A 249 4.17 6.43 -3.12
N ALA A 250 4.12 6.44 -1.80
CA ALA A 250 3.73 7.63 -1.03
C ALA A 250 4.75 8.76 -1.09
N ILE A 251 6.04 8.43 -1.19
CA ILE A 251 7.14 9.39 -1.30
C ILE A 251 7.53 9.69 -2.76
N LYS A 252 6.89 9.02 -3.73
CA LYS A 252 7.20 9.12 -5.17
C LYS A 252 8.66 8.86 -5.50
N ALA A 253 9.26 7.86 -4.86
CA ALA A 253 10.59 7.40 -5.23
C ALA A 253 10.59 6.88 -6.68
N LYS A 254 11.77 6.82 -7.30
CA LYS A 254 11.95 6.07 -8.55
C LYS A 254 11.71 4.58 -8.24
N ARG A 255 10.62 4.01 -8.75
CA ARG A 255 10.06 2.75 -8.24
C ARG A 255 9.42 1.89 -9.31
N VAL A 256 9.49 0.58 -9.13
CA VAL A 256 9.00 -0.43 -10.06
C VAL A 256 8.10 -1.43 -9.33
N LEU A 257 6.84 -1.52 -9.74
CA LEU A 257 5.84 -2.41 -9.15
C LEU A 257 5.75 -3.76 -9.89
N GLU A 258 5.96 -4.86 -9.18
CA GLU A 258 5.46 -6.18 -9.58
C GLU A 258 3.96 -6.27 -9.27
N VAL A 259 3.12 -6.24 -10.30
CA VAL A 259 1.67 -6.24 -10.17
C VAL A 259 1.14 -7.67 -9.95
N CYS A 260 0.31 -7.86 -8.94
CA CYS A 260 -0.38 -9.13 -8.74
C CYS A 260 -1.60 -9.21 -9.68
N PRO A 261 -1.65 -10.15 -10.64
CA PRO A 261 -2.75 -10.22 -11.60
C PRO A 261 -4.11 -10.57 -10.96
N GLN A 262 -4.10 -11.17 -9.77
CA GLN A 262 -5.33 -11.53 -9.04
C GLN A 262 -5.91 -10.36 -8.24
N CYS A 263 -5.10 -9.34 -7.96
CA CYS A 263 -5.46 -8.21 -7.13
C CYS A 263 -4.75 -6.93 -7.59
N PRO A 264 -4.89 -6.47 -8.86
CA PRO A 264 -4.20 -5.30 -9.38
C PRO A 264 -4.85 -4.01 -8.86
N ASN A 265 -4.70 -3.75 -7.56
CA ASN A 265 -5.32 -2.64 -6.84
C ASN A 265 -4.33 -1.57 -6.38
N VAL A 266 -3.04 -1.73 -6.66
CA VAL A 266 -2.03 -0.69 -6.47
C VAL A 266 -1.69 -0.17 -7.86
N ILE A 267 -1.90 1.12 -8.07
CA ILE A 267 -1.58 1.81 -9.32
C ILE A 267 -0.41 2.73 -9.04
N VAL A 268 0.53 2.76 -9.97
CA VAL A 268 1.71 3.62 -9.89
C VAL A 268 1.35 4.97 -10.50
N ASP A 269 1.30 6.01 -9.67
CA ASP A 269 0.89 7.36 -10.09
C ASP A 269 2.07 8.35 -10.04
N GLY A 270 2.19 9.19 -11.07
CA GLY A 270 3.21 10.24 -11.14
C GLY A 270 4.54 9.79 -11.80
N PRO A 271 5.54 10.69 -11.84
CA PRO A 271 6.80 10.44 -12.52
C PRO A 271 7.63 9.34 -11.86
N ASP A 272 8.61 8.84 -12.61
CA ASP A 272 9.61 7.84 -12.18
C ASP A 272 9.01 6.54 -11.61
N GLY A 273 7.74 6.30 -11.91
CA GLY A 273 7.00 5.12 -11.54
C GLY A 273 6.79 4.19 -12.73
N TYR A 274 7.08 2.91 -12.52
CA TYR A 274 6.90 1.85 -13.50
C TYR A 274 6.16 0.67 -12.87
N ASP A 275 5.48 -0.11 -13.67
CA ASP A 275 4.87 -1.36 -13.25
C ASP A 275 5.03 -2.45 -14.32
N PHE A 276 4.97 -3.71 -13.89
CA PHE A 276 5.07 -4.84 -14.78
C PHE A 276 4.28 -6.04 -14.25
N CYS A 277 3.83 -6.88 -15.19
CA CYS A 277 3.22 -8.17 -14.93
C CYS A 277 3.87 -9.29 -15.77
N TYR A 278 4.92 -8.97 -16.55
CA TYR A 278 5.53 -9.85 -17.53
C TYR A 278 7.06 -9.71 -17.51
N GLN A 279 7.78 -10.83 -17.68
CA GLN A 279 9.23 -10.89 -17.53
C GLN A 279 10.02 -10.00 -18.51
N PRO A 280 9.75 -9.99 -19.84
CA PRO A 280 10.53 -9.15 -20.76
C PRO A 280 10.41 -7.65 -20.47
N GLN A 281 9.22 -7.21 -20.03
CA GLN A 281 8.94 -5.84 -19.66
C GLN A 281 9.67 -5.48 -18.36
N PHE A 282 9.69 -6.39 -17.39
CA PHE A 282 10.48 -6.22 -16.17
C PHE A 282 11.95 -5.98 -16.50
N GLU A 283 12.57 -6.87 -17.27
CA GLU A 283 13.99 -6.77 -17.65
C GLU A 283 14.28 -5.48 -18.42
N LYS A 284 13.41 -5.10 -19.37
CA LYS A 284 13.53 -3.84 -20.12
C LYS A 284 13.51 -2.61 -19.22
N ILE A 285 12.60 -2.56 -18.25
CA ILE A 285 12.51 -1.44 -17.29
C ILE A 285 13.79 -1.36 -16.46
N ILE A 286 14.26 -2.49 -15.92
CA ILE A 286 15.46 -2.52 -15.08
C ILE A 286 16.71 -2.14 -15.88
N GLN A 287 16.84 -2.61 -17.11
CA GLN A 287 17.94 -2.21 -17.98
C GLN A 287 17.95 -0.69 -18.20
N HIS A 288 16.81 -0.12 -18.58
CA HIS A 288 16.68 1.33 -18.79
C HIS A 288 17.05 2.13 -17.53
N LEU A 289 16.56 1.72 -16.36
CA LEU A 289 16.85 2.39 -15.09
C LEU A 289 18.28 2.18 -14.59
N ALA A 290 18.95 1.09 -15.00
CA ALA A 290 20.33 0.83 -14.64
C ALA A 290 21.32 1.63 -15.50
N GLU A 291 20.96 1.96 -16.74
CA GLU A 291 21.79 2.71 -17.68
C GLU A 291 21.67 4.23 -17.54
N ASN A 292 20.58 4.73 -16.92
CA ASN A 292 20.29 6.14 -16.70
C ASN A 292 20.20 6.50 -15.19
#